data_AF-Q88EY6-F1
#
_entry.id   AF-Q88EY6-F1
#
_cell.length_a   1.000
_cell.length_b   1.000
_cell.length_c   1.000
_cell.angle_alpha   90.00
_cell.angle_beta   90.00
_cell.angle_gamma   90.00
#
_symmetry.space_group_name_H-M   'P 1'
#
loop_
_entity.id
_entity.type
_entity.pdbx_description
1 polymer ?
#
loop_
_entity_poly.entity_id
_entity_poly.type
_entity_poly.pdbx_seq_one_letter_code
_entity_poly.pdbx_strand_id
1 'polypeptide(L)'
;MCTSSTACDALGGFYNCRPIFPFKEPPMALEKHGTCLCGDTRLTVTVDNTHISACHCSMCRKWTGGPLLVVHCSKPPLIEGRAPSVYDSSDWAQRAFCGRCGTHLYYRLKANDFHAVPVGLLDGDQAWDFDLQIFVEEKPAWYCFANQTKELSGQEVFEQNS
;
A
#
# COMPACT_ATOMS: atom_id res chain seq x y z
N MET A 1 8.06 -21.78 7.15
CA MET A 1 7.86 -21.55 8.60
C MET A 1 9.13 -20.97 9.16
N CYS A 2 9.17 -19.67 9.48
CA CYS A 2 10.22 -19.13 10.34
C CYS A 2 9.93 -19.62 11.75
N THR A 3 10.50 -20.76 12.11
CA THR A 3 10.53 -21.23 13.48
C THR A 3 11.70 -20.57 14.22
N SER A 4 11.47 -20.34 15.51
CA SER A 4 12.41 -20.00 16.59
C SER A 4 12.92 -18.55 16.71
N SER A 5 12.11 -17.72 17.39
CA SER A 5 12.35 -17.31 18.80
C SER A 5 13.68 -16.64 19.20
N THR A 6 14.44 -15.97 18.34
CA THR A 6 15.63 -15.23 18.81
C THR A 6 16.01 -14.04 17.94
N ALA A 7 15.19 -12.98 17.96
CA ALA A 7 15.66 -11.62 17.71
C ALA A 7 14.63 -10.64 18.30
N CYS A 8 15.10 -9.77 19.20
CA CYS A 8 14.35 -8.72 19.91
C CYS A 8 13.75 -9.12 21.27
N ASP A 9 14.56 -9.62 22.19
CA ASP A 9 14.29 -9.45 23.62
C ASP A 9 15.30 -8.50 24.27
N ALA A 10 14.74 -7.70 25.18
CA ALA A 10 15.35 -6.84 26.18
C ALA A 10 15.96 -5.49 25.72
N LEU A 11 15.17 -4.43 25.88
CA LEU A 11 15.43 -3.49 26.98
C LEU A 11 14.11 -3.13 27.68
N GLY A 12 14.06 -3.44 28.97
CA GLY A 12 12.94 -3.19 29.86
C GLY A 12 12.64 -1.71 30.06
N GLY A 13 11.35 -1.42 30.16
CA GLY A 13 10.79 -0.16 30.59
C GLY A 13 9.29 -0.33 30.70
N PHE A 14 8.71 0.00 31.84
CA PHE A 14 7.28 -0.08 32.09
C PHE A 14 6.53 0.83 31.11
N TYR A 15 5.95 0.27 30.04
CA TYR A 15 5.02 1.00 29.19
C TYR A 15 3.60 0.80 29.73
N ASN A 16 3.12 1.88 30.32
CA ASN A 16 1.79 2.10 30.84
C ASN A 16 0.72 1.70 29.81
N CYS A 17 -0.03 0.61 30.06
CA CYS A 17 -1.21 0.25 29.28
C CYS A 17 -2.31 1.30 29.53
N ARG A 18 -2.43 2.27 28.64
CA ARG A 18 -3.63 3.12 28.55
C ARG A 18 -4.50 2.64 27.39
N PRO A 19 -5.80 2.37 27.60
CA PRO A 19 -6.71 2.15 26.48
C PRO A 19 -6.88 3.49 25.76
N ILE A 20 -6.37 3.60 24.54
CA ILE A 20 -6.69 4.70 23.62
C ILE A 20 -7.41 4.07 22.43
N PHE A 21 -8.65 3.65 22.66
CA PHE A 21 -9.62 3.56 21.56
C PHE A 21 -10.73 4.55 21.84
N PRO A 22 -10.60 5.81 21.43
CA PRO A 22 -11.75 6.47 20.86
C PRO A 22 -11.93 5.88 19.45
N PHE A 23 -13.08 5.28 19.20
CA PHE A 23 -13.61 5.13 17.84
C PHE A 23 -13.58 6.53 17.21
N LYS A 24 -12.55 6.81 16.40
CA LYS A 24 -12.40 8.12 15.76
C LYS A 24 -13.22 8.09 14.49
N GLU A 25 -14.11 9.07 14.35
CA GLU A 25 -14.87 9.37 13.14
C GLU A 25 -13.99 9.28 11.88
N PRO A 26 -14.52 8.84 10.72
CA PRO A 26 -13.71 8.58 9.55
C PRO A 26 -12.91 9.83 9.17
N PRO A 27 -11.58 9.75 8.95
CA PRO A 27 -10.85 10.88 8.45
C PRO A 27 -11.45 11.28 7.10
N MET A 28 -11.84 12.55 7.00
CA MET A 28 -12.29 13.14 5.75
C MET A 28 -11.25 12.90 4.67
N ALA A 29 -11.71 12.51 3.48
CA ALA A 29 -10.86 12.23 2.34
C ALA A 29 -9.81 13.35 2.15
N LEU A 30 -8.54 12.97 2.01
CA LEU A 30 -7.41 13.90 1.98
C LEU A 30 -6.86 13.99 0.55
N GLU A 31 -6.64 15.21 0.06
CA GLU A 31 -5.92 15.41 -1.20
C GLU A 31 -4.41 15.26 -0.97
N LYS A 32 -3.77 14.44 -1.81
CA LYS A 32 -2.32 14.25 -1.85
C LYS A 32 -1.81 14.42 -3.27
N HIS A 33 -0.58 14.89 -3.37
CA HIS A 33 0.13 14.97 -4.64
C HIS A 33 1.28 13.97 -4.65
N GLY A 34 1.71 13.58 -5.84
CA GLY A 34 2.92 12.79 -6.04
C GLY A 34 3.46 13.00 -7.44
N THR A 35 4.76 12.80 -7.60
CA THR A 35 5.43 12.98 -8.88
C THR A 35 6.38 11.82 -9.14
N CYS A 36 6.38 11.31 -10.38
CA CYS A 36 7.34 10.27 -10.76
C CYS A 36 8.80 10.78 -10.64
N LEU A 37 9.77 9.86 -10.57
CA LEU A 37 11.18 10.19 -10.32
C LEU A 37 11.76 11.20 -11.33
N CYS A 38 11.30 11.18 -12.59
CA CYS A 38 11.78 12.11 -13.62
C CYS A 38 11.01 13.43 -13.70
N GLY A 39 9.92 13.61 -12.94
CA GLY A 39 9.10 14.82 -12.98
C GLY A 39 8.02 14.86 -14.05
N ASP A 40 8.05 13.97 -15.05
CA ASP A 40 7.19 14.05 -16.24
C ASP A 40 5.71 13.77 -15.98
N THR A 41 5.39 12.95 -14.98
CA THR A 41 4.02 12.57 -14.60
C THR A 41 3.76 12.99 -13.17
N ARG A 42 2.73 13.83 -12.98
CA ARG A 42 2.23 14.27 -11.67
C ARG A 42 0.83 13.72 -11.44
N LEU A 43 0.56 13.37 -10.18
CA LEU A 43 -0.71 12.83 -9.73
C LEU A 43 -1.28 13.72 -8.62
N THR A 44 -2.58 13.99 -8.70
CA THR A 44 -3.37 14.45 -7.56
C THR A 44 -4.38 13.35 -7.23
N VAL A 45 -4.38 12.90 -5.99
CA VAL A 45 -5.19 11.77 -5.52
C VAL A 45 -6.01 12.16 -4.30
N THR A 46 -7.22 11.65 -4.22
CA THR A 46 -8.05 11.70 -3.02
C THR A 46 -7.89 10.38 -2.27
N VAL A 47 -7.15 10.39 -1.15
CA VAL A 47 -6.98 9.21 -0.31
C VAL A 47 -8.14 9.08 0.66
N ASP A 48 -8.65 7.87 0.85
CA ASP A 48 -9.84 7.63 1.66
C ASP A 48 -9.56 7.77 3.16
N ASN A 49 -8.33 7.47 3.57
CA ASN A 49 -7.84 7.56 4.94
C ASN A 49 -6.29 7.51 4.94
N THR A 50 -5.68 7.49 6.13
CA THR A 50 -4.23 7.42 6.32
C THR A 50 -3.70 5.99 6.50
N HIS A 51 -4.53 4.96 6.30
CA HIS A 51 -4.11 3.57 6.45
C HIS A 51 -3.33 3.09 5.22
N ILE A 52 -2.25 2.36 5.48
CA ILE A 52 -1.40 1.75 4.44
C ILE A 52 -1.52 0.24 4.54
N SER A 53 -1.63 -0.41 3.39
CA SER A 53 -1.56 -1.86 3.29
C SER A 53 -0.31 -2.32 2.54
N ALA A 54 0.19 -3.50 2.90
CA ALA A 54 1.26 -4.20 2.17
C ALA A 54 0.68 -5.41 1.46
N CYS A 55 0.91 -5.51 0.14
CA CYS A 55 0.61 -6.72 -0.61
C CYS A 55 1.88 -7.52 -0.88
N HIS A 56 1.85 -8.79 -0.49
CA HIS A 56 2.97 -9.70 -0.62
C HIS A 56 2.89 -10.60 -1.85
N CYS A 57 1.86 -10.53 -2.68
CA CYS A 57 1.70 -11.46 -3.81
C CYS A 57 2.84 -11.38 -4.83
N SER A 58 3.06 -12.45 -5.59
CA SER A 58 4.20 -12.56 -6.52
C SER A 58 4.25 -11.44 -7.56
N MET A 59 3.09 -10.95 -7.99
CA MET A 59 2.99 -9.85 -8.93
C MET A 59 3.44 -8.52 -8.31
N CYS A 60 3.04 -8.22 -7.08
CA CYS A 60 3.50 -7.04 -6.35
C CYS A 60 5.01 -7.12 -6.10
N ARG A 61 5.53 -8.28 -5.70
CA ARG A 61 6.97 -8.50 -5.51
C ARG A 61 7.79 -8.30 -6.78
N LYS A 62 7.32 -8.83 -7.91
CA LYS A 62 7.98 -8.64 -9.21
C LYS A 62 7.92 -7.18 -9.67
N TRP A 63 6.83 -6.49 -9.38
CA TRP A 63 6.66 -5.10 -9.80
C TRP A 63 7.58 -4.19 -8.99
N THR A 64 7.52 -4.22 -7.66
CA THR A 64 8.23 -3.25 -6.80
C THR A 64 9.59 -3.71 -6.28
N GLY A 65 9.96 -4.97 -6.48
CA GLY A 65 11.15 -5.57 -5.85
C GLY A 65 10.95 -5.93 -4.37
N GLY A 66 9.74 -5.78 -3.82
CA GLY A 66 9.42 -6.03 -2.41
C GLY A 66 7.91 -6.10 -2.19
N PRO A 67 7.40 -5.98 -0.96
CA PRO A 67 5.98 -5.76 -0.77
C PRO A 67 5.55 -4.45 -1.46
N LEU A 68 4.33 -4.43 -2.00
CA LEU A 68 3.74 -3.20 -2.50
C LEU A 68 3.01 -2.50 -1.34
N LEU A 69 3.55 -1.37 -0.87
CA LEU A 69 2.96 -0.54 0.17
C LEU A 69 2.09 0.55 -0.46
N VAL A 70 0.78 0.53 -0.18
CA VAL A 70 -0.20 1.39 -0.86
C VAL A 70 -1.19 2.03 0.09
N VAL A 71 -1.65 3.22 -0.30
CA VAL A 71 -2.87 3.84 0.21
C VAL A 71 -4.01 3.60 -0.78
N HIS A 72 -5.23 3.48 -0.28
CA HIS A 72 -6.41 3.26 -1.11
C HIS A 72 -7.10 4.59 -1.47
N CYS A 73 -7.55 4.67 -2.72
CA CYS A 73 -8.28 5.80 -3.27
C CYS A 73 -9.56 5.28 -3.93
N SER A 74 -10.70 5.82 -3.52
CA SER A 74 -12.02 5.51 -4.10
C SER A 74 -12.30 6.25 -5.41
N LYS A 75 -11.38 7.11 -5.87
CA LYS A 75 -11.48 7.90 -7.09
C LYS A 75 -10.22 7.75 -7.95
N PRO A 76 -10.33 7.85 -9.28
CA PRO A 76 -9.17 7.86 -10.16
C PRO A 76 -8.26 9.07 -9.87
N PRO A 77 -6.93 8.90 -9.91
CA PRO A 77 -5.99 10.01 -9.86
C PRO A 77 -6.22 10.99 -11.01
N LEU A 78 -6.17 12.29 -10.72
CA LEU A 78 -5.97 13.30 -11.74
C LEU A 78 -4.51 13.27 -12.18
N ILE A 79 -4.28 13.14 -13.50
CA ILE A 79 -2.93 13.05 -14.07
C ILE A 79 -2.60 14.31 -14.85
N GLU A 80 -1.43 14.89 -14.57
CA GLU A 80 -0.87 16.01 -15.32
C GLU A 80 0.48 15.61 -15.93
N GLY A 81 0.79 16.19 -17.09
CA GLY A 81 2.03 15.93 -17.83
C GLY A 81 1.93 14.69 -18.72
N ARG A 82 2.99 13.88 -18.76
CA ARG A 82 3.08 12.68 -19.59
C ARG A 82 2.11 11.62 -19.08
N ALA A 83 1.30 11.08 -19.98
CA ALA A 83 0.39 9.97 -19.68
C ALA A 83 1.15 8.72 -19.18
N PRO A 84 0.60 7.99 -18.18
CA PRO A 84 1.17 6.73 -17.72
C PRO A 84 1.17 5.67 -18.82
N SER A 85 2.17 4.78 -18.78
CA SER A 85 2.07 3.49 -19.44
C SER A 85 1.24 2.55 -18.57
N VAL A 86 0.33 1.79 -19.18
CA VAL A 86 -0.58 0.88 -18.48
C VAL A 86 -0.31 -0.54 -18.94
N TYR A 87 -0.05 -1.43 -17.99
CA TYR A 87 0.10 -2.86 -18.19
C TYR A 87 -1.14 -3.59 -17.69
N ASP A 88 -1.76 -4.39 -18.56
CA ASP A 88 -2.89 -5.22 -18.19
C ASP A 88 -2.41 -6.44 -17.39
N SER A 89 -2.50 -6.36 -16.08
CA SER A 89 -1.75 -7.25 -15.16
C SER A 89 -2.52 -8.51 -14.80
N SER A 90 -3.84 -8.51 -14.96
CA SER A 90 -4.74 -9.65 -14.81
C SER A 90 -6.06 -9.32 -15.49
N ASP A 91 -6.99 -10.28 -15.55
CA ASP A 91 -8.33 -10.03 -16.09
C ASP A 91 -9.08 -8.90 -15.37
N TRP A 92 -8.75 -8.64 -14.10
CA TRP A 92 -9.47 -7.73 -13.22
C TRP A 92 -8.66 -6.50 -12.76
N ALA A 93 -7.35 -6.42 -13.03
CA ALA A 93 -6.52 -5.29 -12.59
C ALA A 93 -5.46 -4.84 -13.61
N GLN A 94 -5.19 -3.54 -13.60
CA GLN A 94 -4.15 -2.90 -14.39
C GLN A 94 -3.14 -2.18 -13.51
N ARG A 95 -1.90 -2.08 -13.98
CA ARG A 95 -0.80 -1.38 -13.31
C ARG A 95 -0.29 -0.24 -14.18
N ALA A 96 -0.26 0.96 -13.63
CA ALA A 96 0.23 2.15 -14.30
C ALA A 96 1.60 2.57 -13.76
N PHE A 97 2.50 2.92 -14.66
CA PHE A 97 3.86 3.37 -14.35
C PHE A 97 4.29 4.49 -15.31
N CYS A 98 5.28 5.28 -14.90
CA CYS A 98 5.87 6.28 -15.78
C CYS A 98 6.64 5.58 -16.90
N GLY A 99 6.23 5.78 -18.16
CA GLY A 99 6.90 5.17 -19.31
C GLY A 99 8.33 5.66 -19.57
N ARG A 100 8.80 6.70 -18.85
CA ARG A 100 10.16 7.24 -18.98
C ARG A 100 11.11 6.72 -17.90
N CYS A 101 10.71 6.81 -16.62
CA CYS A 101 11.59 6.44 -15.50
C CYS A 101 11.19 5.15 -14.79
N GLY A 102 10.09 4.50 -15.19
CA GLY A 102 9.63 3.24 -14.60
C GLY A 102 8.93 3.38 -13.24
N THR A 103 8.85 4.57 -12.65
CA THR A 103 8.18 4.78 -11.35
C THR A 103 6.74 4.24 -11.38
N HIS A 104 6.42 3.36 -10.44
CA HIS A 104 5.07 2.84 -10.26
C HIS A 104 4.14 3.94 -9.75
N LEU A 105 2.99 4.10 -10.41
CA LEU A 105 2.07 5.21 -10.15
C LEU A 105 0.83 4.74 -9.39
N TYR A 106 0.19 3.69 -9.87
CA TYR A 106 -0.96 3.07 -9.21
C TYR A 106 -1.21 1.69 -9.80
N TYR A 107 -1.96 0.85 -9.08
CA TYR A 107 -2.75 -0.20 -9.73
C TYR A 107 -4.22 0.11 -9.53
N ARG A 108 -5.07 -0.37 -10.44
CA ARG A 108 -6.51 -0.17 -10.39
C ARG A 108 -7.26 -1.45 -10.69
N LEU A 109 -8.46 -1.59 -10.14
CA LEU A 109 -9.40 -2.61 -10.58
C LEU A 109 -10.09 -2.14 -11.86
N LYS A 110 -10.43 -3.06 -12.77
CA LYS A 110 -11.12 -2.72 -14.03
C LYS A 110 -12.62 -2.50 -13.83
N ALA A 111 -13.19 -3.11 -12.80
CA ALA A 111 -14.63 -3.14 -12.57
C ALA A 111 -15.18 -1.86 -11.93
N ASN A 112 -14.31 -1.05 -11.31
CA ASN A 112 -14.72 0.13 -10.55
C ASN A 112 -13.58 1.17 -10.50
N ASP A 113 -13.81 2.26 -9.76
CA ASP A 113 -12.87 3.37 -9.61
C ASP A 113 -11.81 3.14 -8.53
N PHE A 114 -11.68 1.93 -7.99
CA PHE A 114 -10.67 1.63 -6.98
C PHE A 114 -9.26 1.76 -7.54
N HIS A 115 -8.46 2.57 -6.88
CA HIS A 115 -7.03 2.72 -7.14
C HIS A 115 -6.26 2.51 -5.84
N ALA A 116 -5.08 1.89 -5.95
CA ALA A 116 -4.11 1.90 -4.87
C ALA A 116 -2.80 2.51 -5.37
N VAL A 117 -2.30 3.49 -4.62
CA VAL A 117 -1.16 4.32 -4.98
C VAL A 117 0.00 3.96 -4.07
N PRO A 118 1.22 3.69 -4.59
CA PRO A 118 2.39 3.44 -3.76
C PRO A 118 2.60 4.62 -2.79
N VAL A 119 2.60 4.36 -1.49
CA VAL A 119 2.64 5.45 -0.49
C VAL A 119 3.90 6.32 -0.62
N GLY A 120 5.02 5.72 -1.02
CA GLY A 120 6.29 6.42 -1.23
C GLY A 120 6.34 7.31 -2.48
N LEU A 121 5.30 7.30 -3.31
CA LEU A 121 5.14 8.26 -4.41
C LEU A 121 4.57 9.61 -3.94
N LEU A 122 3.86 9.61 -2.80
CA LEU A 122 3.12 10.77 -2.32
C LEU A 122 4.03 11.73 -1.56
N ASP A 123 3.92 13.02 -1.88
CA ASP A 123 4.72 14.08 -1.30
C ASP A 123 4.27 14.44 0.13
N GLY A 124 5.20 15.01 0.90
CA GLY A 124 4.96 15.52 2.25
C GLY A 124 5.26 14.52 3.38
N ASP A 125 4.98 14.95 4.61
CA ASP A 125 5.32 14.28 5.86
C ASP A 125 4.09 13.68 6.56
N GLN A 126 3.09 13.25 5.76
CA GLN A 126 1.85 12.66 6.27
C GLN A 126 2.18 11.51 7.22
N ALA A 127 1.60 11.55 8.43
CA ALA A 127 1.61 10.43 9.35
C ALA A 127 0.72 9.33 8.78
N TRP A 128 1.34 8.27 8.27
CA TRP A 128 0.69 7.10 7.72
C TRP A 128 0.63 5.98 8.75
N ASP A 129 -0.48 5.25 8.79
CA ASP A 129 -0.72 4.15 9.74
C ASP A 129 -0.67 2.79 9.02
N PHE A 130 0.43 2.07 9.19
CA PHE A 130 0.61 0.76 8.56
C PHE A 130 -0.02 -0.34 9.41
N ASP A 131 -1.15 -0.87 8.97
CA ASP A 131 -2.02 -1.71 9.79
C ASP A 131 -2.52 -2.99 9.11
N LEU A 132 -2.21 -3.19 7.81
CA LEU A 132 -2.69 -4.34 7.04
C LEU A 132 -1.60 -4.97 6.16
N GLN A 133 -1.45 -6.28 6.24
CA GLN A 133 -0.69 -7.11 5.32
C GLN A 133 -1.63 -8.11 4.63
N ILE A 134 -1.55 -8.23 3.31
CA ILE A 134 -2.37 -9.17 2.51
C ILE A 134 -1.49 -10.11 1.67
N PHE A 135 -2.00 -11.31 1.39
CA PHE A 135 -1.26 -12.41 0.76
C PHE A 135 -0.05 -12.85 1.60
N VAL A 136 -0.20 -12.88 2.92
CA VAL A 136 0.92 -13.12 3.86
C VAL A 136 1.59 -14.48 3.71
N GLU A 137 0.89 -15.48 3.18
CA GLU A 137 1.45 -16.79 2.84
C GLU A 137 2.50 -16.71 1.73
N GLU A 138 2.45 -15.67 0.91
CA GLU A 138 3.44 -15.39 -0.15
C GLU A 138 4.60 -14.50 0.33
N LYS A 139 4.59 -14.06 1.60
CA LYS A 139 5.64 -13.24 2.18
C LYS A 139 6.93 -14.06 2.33
N PRO A 140 8.03 -13.68 1.66
CA PRO A 140 9.29 -14.39 1.77
C PRO A 140 9.93 -14.20 3.15
N ALA A 141 10.78 -15.16 3.55
CA ALA A 141 11.42 -15.16 4.86
C ALA A 141 12.51 -14.09 5.05
N TRP A 142 12.98 -13.45 3.98
CA TRP A 142 14.09 -12.48 4.02
C TRP A 142 13.66 -11.03 4.32
N TYR A 143 12.36 -10.77 4.59
CA TYR A 143 11.92 -9.53 5.24
C TYR A 143 10.78 -9.74 6.23
N CYS A 144 10.68 -8.84 7.20
CA CYS A 144 9.56 -8.73 8.12
C CYS A 144 9.35 -7.27 8.50
N PHE A 145 8.09 -6.87 8.66
CA PHE A 145 7.76 -5.60 9.31
C PHE A 145 7.74 -5.80 10.83
N ALA A 146 8.19 -4.80 11.58
CA ALA A 146 8.27 -4.86 13.03
C ALA A 146 6.90 -4.58 13.70
N ASN A 147 6.02 -3.86 13.02
CA ASN A 147 4.74 -3.43 13.53
C ASN A 147 3.75 -4.59 13.54
N GLN A 148 2.84 -4.61 14.51
CA GLN A 148 1.70 -5.52 14.48
C GLN A 148 0.67 -4.99 13.49
N THR A 149 0.21 -5.86 12.59
CA THR A 149 -0.81 -5.53 11.59
C THR A 149 -1.85 -6.63 11.54
N LYS A 150 -3.04 -6.33 11.02
CA LYS A 150 -3.94 -7.36 10.52
C LYS A 150 -3.24 -8.09 9.37
N GLU A 151 -3.27 -9.42 9.39
CA GLU A 151 -2.68 -10.26 8.35
C GLU A 151 -3.82 -11.04 7.68
N LEU A 152 -3.85 -11.05 6.35
CA LEU A 152 -4.82 -11.79 5.55
C LEU A 152 -4.11 -12.66 4.52
N SER A 153 -4.56 -13.90 4.41
CA SER A 153 -4.24 -14.78 3.29
C SER A 153 -4.91 -14.30 2.00
N GLY A 154 -4.42 -14.76 0.85
CA GLY A 154 -5.05 -14.51 -0.43
C GLY A 154 -6.49 -15.00 -0.48
N GLN A 155 -6.80 -16.16 0.12
CA GLN A 155 -8.16 -16.67 0.22
C GLN A 155 -9.09 -15.71 0.99
N GLU A 156 -8.68 -15.26 2.17
CA GLU A 156 -9.47 -14.32 2.98
C GLU A 156 -9.67 -12.96 2.27
N VAL A 157 -8.67 -12.53 1.48
CA VAL A 157 -8.80 -11.32 0.64
C VAL A 157 -9.88 -11.52 -0.42
N PHE A 158 -9.90 -12.65 -1.11
CA PHE A 158 -10.92 -12.91 -2.12
C PHE A 158 -12.31 -13.02 -1.50
N GLU A 159 -12.46 -13.73 -0.38
CA GLU A 159 -13.75 -13.88 0.31
C GLU A 159 -14.33 -12.54 0.79
N GLN A 160 -13.48 -11.60 1.22
CA GLN A 160 -13.92 -10.26 1.62
C GLN A 160 -14.34 -9.36 0.46
N ASN A 161 -13.97 -9.70 -0.78
CA ASN A 161 -14.18 -8.87 -1.97
C ASN A 161 -15.00 -9.59 -3.07
N SER A 162 -15.63 -10.72 -2.72
CA SER A 162 -16.50 -11.52 -3.61
C SER A 162 -17.97 -11.12 -3.47
#